data_AF-A0A2T0JU59-F1
#
_entry.id   AF-A0A2T0JU59-F1
#
_cell.length_a   1.000
_cell.length_b   1.000
_cell.length_c   1.000
_cell.angle_alpha   90.00
_cell.angle_beta   90.00
_cell.angle_gamma   90.00
#
_symmetry.space_group_name_H-M   'P 1'
#
loop_
_entity.id
_entity.type
_entity.pdbx_description
1 polymer ?
#
loop_
_entity_poly.entity_id
_entity_poly.type
_entity_poly.pdbx_seq_one_letter_code
_entity_poly.pdbx_strand_id
1 'polypeptide(L)'
;MITPSRTPGYRKNPRLTASFELNGFWLTGDVARRDPEGNSCHLDRTVDVIGTSGGPVYSLPIEEVLIADCADVVRDCAVIGVPGPDGHAQVPIAVVQPQDGASPDGLLEKGGKELSAAGLATLAAVEVVQDFPRASPSSSPPARSTAATAPGWTWSASPHPRSAGRGSACAPAPAGS
;
A
#
# COMPACT_ATOMS: atom_id res chain seq x y z
N MET A 1 15.13 -17.92 -21.34
CA MET A 1 13.97 -18.18 -22.21
C MET A 1 13.11 -16.92 -22.16
N ILE A 2 12.99 -16.18 -23.26
CA ILE A 2 12.13 -14.98 -23.29
C ILE A 2 10.72 -15.46 -23.64
N THR A 3 9.74 -15.17 -22.77
CA THR A 3 8.33 -15.46 -23.05
C THR A 3 7.83 -14.56 -24.18
N PRO A 4 6.94 -15.04 -25.07
CA PRO A 4 6.48 -14.26 -26.24
C PRO A 4 5.84 -12.91 -25.88
N SER A 5 5.18 -12.84 -24.72
CA SER A 5 4.51 -11.62 -24.24
C SER A 5 5.46 -10.61 -23.59
N ARG A 6 6.75 -10.93 -23.45
CA ARG A 6 7.71 -10.02 -22.82
C ARG A 6 7.99 -8.83 -23.74
N THR A 7 7.96 -7.63 -23.18
CA THR A 7 8.36 -6.41 -23.90
C THR A 7 9.78 -6.52 -24.49
N PRO A 8 10.05 -5.91 -25.66
CA PRO A 8 11.41 -5.74 -26.17
C PRO A 8 12.24 -4.74 -25.34
N GLY A 9 11.61 -4.01 -24.42
CA GLY A 9 12.25 -3.04 -23.53
C GLY A 9 11.84 -1.60 -23.79
N TYR A 10 12.52 -0.66 -23.13
CA TYR A 10 12.26 0.77 -23.25
C TYR A 10 12.89 1.35 -24.53
N ARG A 11 12.09 2.10 -25.30
CA ARG A 11 12.50 2.71 -26.58
C ARG A 11 13.71 3.63 -26.38
N LYS A 12 14.79 3.38 -27.13
CA LYS A 12 16.05 4.15 -27.11
C LYS A 12 16.68 4.28 -25.71
N ASN A 13 16.31 3.39 -24.76
CA ASN A 13 16.85 3.44 -23.41
C ASN A 13 17.32 2.04 -22.95
N PRO A 14 18.43 1.53 -23.53
CA PRO A 14 18.94 0.21 -23.21
C PRO A 14 19.39 0.07 -21.75
N ARG A 15 19.83 1.17 -21.11
CA ARG A 15 20.21 1.18 -19.69
C ARG A 15 19.01 0.92 -18.79
N LEU A 16 17.88 1.57 -19.05
CA LEU A 16 16.64 1.33 -18.32
C LEU A 16 16.11 -0.07 -18.59
N THR A 17 16.15 -0.56 -19.84
CA THR A 17 15.79 -1.96 -20.14
C THR A 17 16.60 -2.94 -19.30
N ALA A 18 17.92 -2.77 -19.25
CA ALA A 18 18.79 -3.63 -18.47
C ALA A 18 18.52 -3.56 -16.95
N SER A 19 18.11 -2.41 -16.41
CA SER A 19 17.78 -2.31 -14.98
C SER A 19 16.49 -3.04 -14.58
N PHE A 20 15.63 -3.37 -15.54
CA PHE A 20 14.40 -4.14 -15.35
C PHE A 20 14.56 -5.62 -15.70
N GLU A 21 15.78 -6.06 -16.04
CA GLU A 21 16.10 -7.46 -16.30
C GLU A 21 17.01 -8.02 -15.22
N LEU A 22 16.67 -9.19 -14.69
CA LEU A 22 17.51 -9.92 -13.74
C LEU A 22 17.44 -11.42 -14.03
N ASN A 23 18.58 -12.03 -14.34
CA ASN A 23 18.71 -13.47 -14.63
C ASN A 23 17.71 -13.98 -15.68
N GLY A 24 17.43 -13.16 -16.71
CA GLY A 24 16.48 -13.50 -17.77
C GLY A 24 15.00 -13.28 -17.41
N PHE A 25 14.70 -12.81 -16.21
CA PHE A 25 13.37 -12.40 -15.78
C PHE A 25 13.17 -10.89 -15.96
N TRP A 26 11.93 -10.50 -16.24
CA TRP A 26 11.51 -9.10 -16.24
C TRP A 26 10.98 -8.72 -14.86
N LEU A 27 11.53 -7.68 -14.26
CA LEU A 27 11.11 -7.17 -12.97
C LEU A 27 9.91 -6.24 -13.17
N THR A 28 8.68 -6.65 -12.85
CA THR A 28 7.52 -5.76 -13.04
C THR A 28 7.46 -4.64 -11.99
N GLY A 29 8.11 -4.87 -10.85
CA GLY A 29 8.01 -4.02 -9.67
C GLY A 29 6.71 -4.23 -8.90
N ASP A 30 5.88 -5.22 -9.27
CA ASP A 30 4.72 -5.66 -8.50
C ASP A 30 5.15 -6.67 -7.44
N VAL A 31 4.52 -6.58 -6.28
CA VAL A 31 4.61 -7.54 -5.20
C VAL A 31 3.36 -8.39 -5.26
N ALA A 32 3.53 -9.69 -5.38
CA ALA A 32 2.43 -10.64 -5.36
C ALA A 32 2.80 -11.82 -4.46
N ARG A 33 1.79 -12.42 -3.85
CA ARG A 33 1.91 -13.66 -3.07
C ARG A 33 1.15 -14.76 -3.79
N ARG A 34 1.73 -15.97 -3.79
CA ARG A 34 1.03 -17.18 -4.24
C ARG A 34 0.49 -17.94 -3.03
N ASP A 35 -0.76 -18.35 -3.09
CA ASP A 35 -1.39 -19.20 -2.07
C ASP A 35 -1.04 -20.69 -2.28
N PRO A 36 -1.38 -21.58 -1.32
CA PRO A 36 -1.16 -23.02 -1.46
C PRO A 36 -1.87 -23.66 -2.66
N GLU A 37 -2.99 -23.08 -3.10
CA GLU A 37 -3.80 -23.53 -4.23
C GLU A 37 -3.22 -23.10 -5.58
N GLY A 38 -2.20 -22.25 -5.57
CA GLY A 38 -1.49 -21.76 -6.76
C GLY A 38 -2.03 -20.45 -7.34
N ASN A 39 -3.05 -19.84 -6.73
CA ASN A 39 -3.53 -18.52 -7.12
C ASN A 39 -2.54 -17.44 -6.68
N SER A 40 -2.47 -16.35 -7.43
CA SER A 40 -1.58 -15.23 -7.13
C SER A 40 -2.40 -13.99 -6.80
N CYS A 41 -2.13 -13.38 -5.66
CA CYS A 41 -2.76 -12.14 -5.22
C CYS A 41 -1.76 -11.00 -5.36
N HIS A 42 -2.20 -9.90 -5.96
CA HIS A 42 -1.44 -8.65 -5.95
C HIS A 42 -1.44 -8.10 -4.52
N LEU A 43 -0.29 -7.60 -4.05
CA LEU A 43 -0.17 -7.02 -2.72
C LEU A 43 0.16 -5.54 -2.77
N ASP A 44 1.11 -5.14 -3.61
CA ASP A 44 1.55 -3.75 -3.69
C ASP A 44 2.53 -3.55 -4.85
N ARG A 45 3.00 -2.32 -5.01
CA ARG A 45 4.20 -1.99 -5.76
C ARG A 45 5.40 -2.01 -4.84
N THR A 46 6.54 -2.50 -5.34
CA THR A 46 7.82 -2.52 -4.61
C THR A 46 8.30 -1.15 -4.12
N VAL A 47 7.78 -0.06 -4.69
CA VAL A 47 8.09 1.33 -4.30
C VAL A 47 7.11 1.92 -3.30
N ASP A 48 5.97 1.26 -3.07
CA ASP A 48 4.89 1.75 -2.23
C ASP A 48 4.77 0.99 -0.89
N VAL A 49 5.46 -0.14 -0.75
CA VAL A 49 5.57 -0.92 0.50
C VAL A 49 5.95 -0.01 1.68
N ILE A 50 5.16 -0.05 2.74
CA ILE A 50 5.32 0.76 3.95
C ILE A 50 6.33 0.07 4.87
N GLY A 51 7.45 0.73 5.14
CA GLY A 51 8.52 0.20 5.99
C GLY A 51 8.27 0.47 7.47
N THR A 52 7.58 -0.45 8.17
CA THR A 52 7.30 -0.31 9.61
C THR A 52 8.35 -1.01 10.48
N SER A 53 8.37 -0.71 11.78
CA SER A 53 9.25 -1.38 12.75
C SER A 53 8.92 -2.87 12.93
N GLY A 54 7.67 -3.27 12.65
CA GLY A 54 7.19 -4.65 12.70
C GLY A 54 7.39 -5.45 11.40
N GLY A 55 7.94 -4.81 10.35
CA GLY A 55 8.12 -5.42 9.03
C GLY A 55 7.40 -4.65 7.91
N PRO A 56 7.43 -5.19 6.67
CA PRO A 56 6.78 -4.55 5.54
C PRO A 56 5.26 -4.63 5.69
N VAL A 57 4.60 -3.50 5.47
CA VAL A 57 3.15 -3.41 5.37
C VAL A 57 2.78 -3.09 3.92
N TYR A 58 1.84 -3.84 3.38
CA TYR A 58 1.31 -3.68 2.02
C TYR A 58 -0.03 -2.94 2.11
N SER A 59 -0.23 -1.91 1.28
CA SER A 59 -1.43 -1.07 1.38
C SER A 59 -2.68 -1.82 0.91
N LEU A 60 -2.58 -2.57 -0.19
CA LEU A 60 -3.75 -3.14 -0.86
C LEU A 60 -4.58 -4.08 0.03
N PRO A 61 -4.00 -5.05 0.78
CA PRO A 61 -4.81 -5.91 1.64
C PRO A 61 -5.54 -5.13 2.76
N ILE A 62 -4.95 -4.04 3.24
CA ILE A 62 -5.59 -3.17 4.25
C ILE A 62 -6.76 -2.42 3.61
N GLU A 63 -6.55 -1.85 2.42
CA GLU A 63 -7.60 -1.17 1.65
C GLU A 63 -8.77 -2.11 1.34
N GLU A 64 -8.48 -3.34 0.89
CA GLU A 64 -9.49 -4.36 0.60
C GLU A 64 -10.36 -4.68 1.82
N VAL A 65 -9.75 -4.86 3.00
CA VAL A 65 -10.49 -5.10 4.26
C VAL A 65 -11.32 -3.89 4.66
N LEU A 66 -10.79 -2.67 4.55
CA LEU A 66 -11.55 -1.46 4.88
C LEU A 66 -12.76 -1.28 3.95
N ILE A 67 -12.59 -1.53 2.66
CA ILE A 67 -13.67 -1.42 1.67
C ILE A 67 -14.71 -2.53 1.85
N ALA A 68 -14.29 -3.76 2.14
CA ALA A 68 -15.20 -4.90 2.26
C ALA A 68 -15.92 -4.92 3.62
N ASP A 69 -15.19 -4.81 4.72
CA ASP A 69 -15.70 -5.06 6.07
C ASP A 69 -16.17 -3.78 6.79
N CYS A 70 -15.80 -2.61 6.28
CA CYS A 70 -16.31 -1.31 6.73
C CYS A 70 -17.16 -0.60 5.65
N ALA A 71 -17.77 -1.34 4.73
CA ALA A 71 -18.52 -0.82 3.57
C ALA A 71 -19.70 0.11 3.90
N ASP A 72 -20.25 0.01 5.12
CA ASP A 72 -21.28 0.90 5.65
C ASP A 72 -20.78 2.32 5.89
N VAL A 73 -19.47 2.50 6.07
CA VAL A 73 -18.83 3.80 6.31
C VAL A 73 -17.88 4.17 5.18
N VAL A 74 -17.09 3.22 4.68
CA VAL A 74 -16.04 3.44 3.68
C VAL A 74 -16.62 3.30 2.28
N ARG A 75 -16.47 4.35 1.47
CA ARG A 75 -16.74 4.33 0.03
C ARG A 75 -15.49 3.99 -0.77
N ASP A 76 -14.40 4.65 -0.43
CA ASP A 76 -13.09 4.48 -1.06
C ASP A 76 -12.00 4.80 -0.03
N CYS A 77 -10.82 4.23 -0.17
CA CYS A 77 -9.71 4.50 0.72
C CYS A 77 -8.35 4.29 0.06
N ALA A 78 -7.34 4.97 0.59
CA ALA A 78 -5.94 4.75 0.25
C ALA A 78 -5.12 4.65 1.53
N VAL A 79 -4.25 3.65 1.63
CA VAL A 79 -3.37 3.44 2.78
C VAL A 79 -1.97 3.89 2.43
N ILE A 80 -1.42 4.77 3.27
CA ILE A 80 -0.09 5.35 3.06
C ILE A 80 0.78 5.24 4.30
N GLY A 81 2.08 5.09 4.08
CA GLY A 81 3.09 5.19 5.12
C GLY A 81 3.47 6.64 5.40
N VAL A 82 3.38 7.07 6.65
CA VAL A 82 3.89 8.36 7.13
C VAL A 82 5.03 8.14 8.12
N PRO A 83 5.97 9.09 8.28
CA PRO A 83 7.01 8.97 9.31
C PRO A 83 6.41 8.70 10.69
N GLY A 84 6.90 7.68 11.37
CA GLY A 84 6.51 7.33 12.73
C GLY A 84 7.10 8.30 13.76
N PRO A 85 6.69 8.19 15.04
CA PRO A 85 7.12 9.10 16.10
C PRO A 85 8.64 9.10 16.36
N ASP A 86 9.30 7.98 16.08
CA ASP A 86 10.76 7.81 16.21
C ASP A 86 11.55 8.32 15.00
N GLY A 87 10.87 8.65 13.89
CA GLY A 87 11.47 9.07 12.62
C GLY A 87 12.27 7.99 11.88
N HIS A 88 12.31 6.77 12.40
CA HIS A 88 13.11 5.67 11.84
C HIS A 88 12.28 4.68 11.04
N ALA A 89 11.02 4.48 11.43
CA ALA A 89 10.06 3.65 10.72
C ALA A 89 8.86 4.48 10.25
N GLN A 90 8.10 3.92 9.32
CA GLN A 90 6.80 4.44 8.94
C GLN A 90 5.69 3.80 9.77
N VAL A 91 4.56 4.49 9.86
CA VAL A 91 3.30 3.93 10.35
C VAL A 91 2.23 4.06 9.26
N PRO A 92 1.37 3.04 9.08
CA PRO A 92 0.29 3.10 8.11
C PRO A 92 -0.84 3.99 8.63
N ILE A 93 -1.36 4.87 7.78
CA ILE A 93 -2.61 5.60 7.99
C ILE A 93 -3.54 5.35 6.82
N ALA A 94 -4.85 5.37 7.06
CA ALA A 94 -5.83 5.31 5.99
C ALA A 94 -6.38 6.71 5.70
N VAL A 95 -6.35 7.11 4.44
CA VAL A 95 -7.15 8.23 3.94
C VAL A 95 -8.45 7.62 3.44
N VAL A 96 -9.59 8.10 3.93
CA VAL A 96 -10.90 7.49 3.69
C VAL A 96 -11.87 8.52 3.12
N GLN A 97 -12.51 8.16 2.02
CA GLN A 97 -13.74 8.80 1.56
C GLN A 97 -14.93 8.03 2.13
N PRO A 98 -15.78 8.67 2.95
CA PRO A 98 -16.93 7.99 3.53
C PRO A 98 -18.08 7.86 2.52
N GLN A 99 -19.01 6.96 2.82
CA GLN A 99 -20.32 6.91 2.16
C GLN A 99 -21.14 8.18 2.46
N ASP A 100 -22.03 8.55 1.54
CA ASP A 100 -22.89 9.72 1.75
C ASP A 100 -23.77 9.52 2.99
N GLY A 101 -23.66 10.44 3.95
CA GLY A 101 -24.43 10.41 5.19
C GLY A 101 -23.91 9.43 6.25
N ALA A 102 -22.81 8.70 6.00
CA ALA A 102 -22.16 7.90 7.02
C ALA A 102 -21.35 8.78 7.98
N SER A 103 -21.36 8.43 9.28
CA SER A 103 -20.43 9.02 10.24
C SER A 103 -19.13 8.21 10.25
N PRO A 104 -17.96 8.85 10.06
CA PRO A 104 -16.66 8.20 10.19
C PRO A 104 -16.21 8.03 11.66
N ASP A 105 -17.04 8.45 12.63
CA ASP A 105 -16.73 8.31 14.05
C ASP A 105 -16.49 6.84 14.42
N GLY A 106 -15.38 6.58 15.11
CA GLY A 106 -14.99 5.22 15.52
C GLY A 106 -14.45 4.34 14.38
N LEU A 107 -14.26 4.86 13.16
CA LEU A 107 -13.74 4.09 12.04
C LEU A 107 -12.33 3.52 12.31
N LEU A 108 -11.49 4.25 13.04
CA LEU A 108 -10.17 3.74 13.45
C LEU A 108 -10.27 2.48 14.31
N GLU A 109 -11.20 2.46 15.27
CA GLU A 109 -11.39 1.31 16.17
C GLU A 109 -12.02 0.13 15.43
N LYS A 110 -13.07 0.39 14.64
CA LYS A 110 -13.73 -0.62 13.81
C LYS A 110 -12.75 -1.22 12.80
N GLY A 111 -12.10 -0.39 11.99
CA GLY A 111 -11.11 -0.83 11.01
C GLY A 111 -9.95 -1.56 11.66
N GLY A 112 -9.44 -1.07 12.80
CA GLY A 112 -8.39 -1.76 13.56
C GLY A 112 -8.79 -3.17 14.01
N LYS A 113 -10.05 -3.37 14.40
CA LYS A 113 -10.58 -4.69 14.75
C LYS A 113 -10.65 -5.63 13.54
N GLU A 114 -11.20 -5.17 12.41
CA GLU A 114 -11.31 -5.99 11.20
C GLU A 114 -9.92 -6.35 10.64
N LEU A 115 -8.99 -5.39 10.62
CA LEU A 115 -7.60 -5.63 10.22
C LEU A 115 -6.89 -6.64 11.13
N SER A 116 -7.08 -6.52 12.45
CA SER A 116 -6.51 -7.47 13.41
C SER A 116 -7.09 -8.87 13.21
N ALA A 117 -8.40 -8.99 12.96
CA ALA A 117 -9.07 -10.26 12.67
C ALA A 117 -8.54 -10.89 11.38
N ALA A 118 -8.18 -10.08 10.38
CA ALA A 118 -7.54 -10.51 9.14
C ALA A 118 -6.02 -10.78 9.26
N GLY A 119 -5.42 -10.55 10.44
CA GLY A 119 -3.97 -10.73 10.66
C GLY A 119 -3.10 -9.69 9.96
N LEU A 120 -3.65 -8.51 9.67
CA LEU A 120 -2.97 -7.38 9.04
C LEU A 120 -2.49 -6.36 10.09
N ALA A 121 -1.56 -5.50 9.68
CA ALA A 121 -1.12 -4.39 10.52
C ALA A 121 -2.28 -3.40 10.75
N THR A 122 -2.38 -2.88 11.98
CA THR A 122 -3.36 -1.86 12.33
C THR A 122 -2.92 -0.48 11.87
N LEU A 123 -3.88 0.44 11.79
CA LEU A 123 -3.66 1.84 11.40
C LEU A 123 -3.27 2.68 12.62
N ALA A 124 -2.37 3.64 12.41
CA ALA A 124 -2.05 4.66 13.41
C ALA A 124 -3.08 5.79 13.44
N ALA A 125 -3.72 6.07 12.30
CA ALA A 125 -4.73 7.12 12.16
C ALA A 125 -5.64 6.86 10.94
N VAL A 126 -6.79 7.52 10.95
CA VAL A 126 -7.70 7.63 9.80
C VAL A 126 -7.93 9.11 9.50
N GLU A 127 -7.67 9.51 8.26
CA GLU A 127 -7.91 10.85 7.74
C GLU A 127 -9.11 10.84 6.80
N VAL A 128 -10.12 11.65 7.07
CA VAL A 128 -11.35 11.68 6.28
C VAL A 128 -11.26 12.76 5.22
N VAL A 129 -11.50 12.39 3.96
CA VAL A 129 -11.51 13.30 2.82
C VAL A 129 -12.85 13.29 2.11
N GLN A 130 -13.22 14.43 1.52
CA GLN A 130 -14.46 14.52 0.73
C GLN A 130 -14.32 13.86 -0.64
N ASP A 131 -13.16 13.97 -1.27
CA ASP A 131 -12.84 13.32 -2.55
C ASP A 131 -11.33 13.11 -2.67
N PHE A 132 -10.95 12.11 -3.45
CA PHE A 132 -9.55 11.85 -3.76
C PHE A 132 -9.08 12.73 -4.92
N PRO A 133 -7.83 13.23 -4.89
CA PRO A 133 -7.25 13.93 -6.02
C PRO A 133 -7.14 12.98 -7.21
N ARG A 134 -7.98 13.20 -8.24
CA ARG A 134 -7.94 12.41 -9.47
C ARG A 134 -6.92 13.01 -10.42
N ALA A 135 -5.99 12.18 -10.90
CA ALA A 135 -5.10 12.59 -11.98
C ALA A 135 -5.92 12.78 -13.27
N SER A 136 -5.75 13.93 -13.93
CA SER A 136 -6.22 14.08 -15.31
C SER A 136 -5.30 13.27 -16.23
N PRO A 137 -5.78 12.68 -17.34
CA PRO A 137 -4.93 11.87 -18.24
C PRO A 137 -3.74 12.65 -18.83
N SER A 138 -3.75 13.99 -18.78
CA SER A 138 -2.68 14.87 -19.26
C SER A 138 -1.75 15.42 -18.17
N SER A 139 -2.01 15.15 -16.89
CA SER A 139 -1.13 15.59 -15.81
C SER A 139 -0.12 14.49 -15.47
N SER A 140 1.15 14.87 -15.28
CA SER A 140 2.13 14.04 -14.58
C SER A 140 1.50 13.44 -13.31
N PRO A 141 1.87 12.21 -12.91
CA PRO A 141 1.30 11.60 -11.70
C PRO A 141 1.40 12.61 -10.56
N PRO A 142 0.32 12.83 -9.79
CA PRO A 142 0.35 13.80 -8.72
C PRO A 142 1.53 13.45 -7.82
N ALA A 143 2.39 14.44 -7.55
CA ALA A 143 3.36 14.31 -6.47
C ALA A 143 2.57 13.87 -5.24
N ARG A 144 3.01 12.77 -4.60
CA ARG A 144 2.40 12.19 -3.39
C ARG A 144 1.89 13.35 -2.52
N SER A 145 0.56 13.44 -2.37
CA SER A 145 -0.15 14.60 -1.81
C SER A 145 0.63 15.18 -0.64
N THR A 146 1.09 16.42 -0.78
CA THR A 146 1.95 17.05 0.20
C THR A 146 1.20 17.79 1.30
N ALA A 147 -0.12 17.68 1.38
CA ALA A 147 -0.89 18.46 2.35
C ALA A 147 -2.17 17.73 2.77
N ALA A 148 -2.06 16.96 3.84
CA ALA A 148 -3.14 16.86 4.82
C ALA A 148 -2.63 17.58 6.07
N THR A 149 -3.16 18.78 6.32
CA THR A 149 -2.87 19.53 7.56
C THR A 149 -3.90 19.09 8.60
N ALA A 150 -3.57 18.04 9.36
CA ALA A 150 -4.26 17.76 10.62
C ALA A 150 -3.84 18.82 11.67
N PRO A 151 -4.69 19.18 12.64
CA PRO A 151 -4.31 20.11 13.69
C PRO A 151 -3.21 19.49 14.56
N GLY A 152 -1.97 19.94 14.35
CA GLY A 152 -0.81 19.61 15.19
C GLY A 152 0.38 18.98 14.47
N TRP A 153 0.27 18.56 13.20
CA TRP A 153 1.34 17.85 12.49
C TRP A 153 1.61 18.54 11.14
N THR A 154 2.79 19.16 10.99
CA THR A 154 3.27 19.67 9.69
C THR A 154 4.36 18.73 9.16
N TRP A 155 4.15 18.18 7.96
CA TRP A 155 5.12 17.31 7.29
C TRP A 155 5.72 18.00 6.06
N SER A 156 6.98 17.70 5.77
CA SER A 156 7.61 17.98 4.47
C SER A 156 8.37 16.74 4.03
N ALA A 157 8.16 16.30 2.78
CA ALA A 157 8.82 15.13 2.23
C ALA A 157 10.31 15.42 2.00
N SER A 158 11.20 14.55 2.48
CA SER A 158 12.57 14.43 1.96
C SER A 158 12.77 13.02 1.39
N PRO A 159 13.31 12.86 0.18
CA PRO A 159 13.48 11.55 -0.44
C PRO A 159 14.54 10.73 0.31
N HIS A 160 14.24 9.49 0.68
CA HIS A 160 15.19 8.57 1.30
C HIS A 160 15.61 7.42 0.35
N PRO A 161 16.87 6.96 0.44
CA PRO A 161 17.45 5.95 -0.44
C PRO A 161 17.04 4.52 -0.05
N ARG A 162 16.99 3.64 -1.04
CA ARG A 162 16.57 2.23 -0.95
C ARG A 162 17.54 1.41 -0.09
N SER A 163 17.03 0.60 0.84
CA SER A 163 17.79 -0.43 1.55
C SER A 163 17.20 -1.83 1.31
N ALA A 164 18.06 -2.84 1.45
CA ALA A 164 17.88 -4.21 0.97
C ALA A 164 17.53 -5.21 2.08
N GLY A 165 16.62 -6.15 1.78
CA GLY A 165 16.72 -7.56 2.17
C GLY A 165 16.10 -8.06 3.49
N ARG A 166 15.21 -9.07 3.32
CA ARG A 166 14.84 -10.24 4.18
C ARG A 166 13.71 -10.09 5.22
N GLY A 167 12.57 -10.73 4.92
CA GLY A 167 12.16 -12.02 5.48
C GLY A 167 11.21 -12.09 6.71
N SER A 168 10.01 -12.68 6.49
CA SER A 168 9.08 -13.37 7.43
C SER A 168 8.13 -12.49 8.29
N ALA A 169 6.82 -12.73 8.47
CA ALA A 169 5.90 -13.85 8.17
C ALA A 169 4.41 -13.39 8.04
N CYS A 170 3.58 -14.19 7.34
CA CYS A 170 2.11 -14.20 7.42
C CYS A 170 1.67 -15.19 8.53
N ALA A 171 0.69 -14.81 9.34
CA ALA A 171 0.10 -15.65 10.39
C ALA A 171 -0.74 -16.83 9.81
N PRO A 172 -1.00 -17.89 10.61
CA PRO A 172 -1.38 -19.21 10.13
C PRO A 172 -2.88 -19.36 9.82
N ALA A 173 -3.17 -20.31 8.92
CA ALA A 173 -4.52 -20.82 8.67
C ALA A 173 -5.10 -21.51 9.93
N PRO A 174 -6.44 -21.52 10.10
CA PRO A 174 -7.08 -22.07 11.29
C PRO A 174 -6.99 -23.60 11.34
N ALA A 175 -6.92 -24.14 12.56
CA ALA A 175 -6.95 -25.57 12.83
C ALA A 175 -8.35 -26.15 12.57
N GLY A 176 -8.42 -27.20 11.75
CA GLY A 176 -9.62 -27.99 11.51
C GLY A 176 -9.36 -29.47 11.80
N SER A 177 -10.05 -29.95 12.84
CA SER A 177 -10.45 -31.31 13.29
C SER A 177 -9.60 -32.53 12.94
#